data_AF-A0A522UK30-F1
#
_entry.id   AF-A0A522UK30-F1
#
_cell.length_a   1.000
_cell.length_b   1.000
_cell.length_c   1.000
_cell.angle_alpha   90.00
_cell.angle_beta   90.00
_cell.angle_gamma   90.00
#
_symmetry.space_group_name_H-M   'P 1'
#
loop_
_entity.id
_entity.type
_entity.pdbx_description
1 polymer ?
#
loop_
_entity_poly.entity_id
_entity_poly.type
_entity_poly.pdbx_seq_one_letter_code
_entity_poly.pdbx_strand_id
1 'polypeptide(L)'
;MHELHELIQRYGLDEDLEHIIIPFRGKDGKPARCFLLKRKFIRIAYPDGHYADYPIEEVIEAIIKYPSLLLSESLKLLHQEMDAEITRIFGEEKEGTDR
;
A
#
# COMPACT_ATOMS: atom_id res chain seq x y z
N MET A 1 4.32 14.24 0.85
CA MET A 1 3.73 15.27 -0.05
C MET A 1 4.37 15.25 -1.44
N HIS A 2 5.70 15.29 -1.59
CA HIS A 2 6.34 15.12 -2.90
C HIS A 2 6.17 13.67 -3.42
N GLU A 3 6.43 12.69 -2.55
CA GLU A 3 6.23 11.26 -2.84
C GLU A 3 4.77 10.93 -3.18
N LEU A 4 3.81 11.50 -2.43
CA LEU A 4 2.38 11.41 -2.75
C LEU A 4 2.05 11.97 -4.15
N HIS A 5 2.61 13.12 -4.53
CA HIS A 5 2.36 13.70 -5.85
C HIS A 5 2.91 12.81 -6.97
N GLU A 6 4.10 12.23 -6.76
CA GLU A 6 4.69 11.26 -7.67
C GLU A 6 3.84 10.00 -7.80
N LEU A 7 3.26 9.50 -6.71
CA LEU A 7 2.33 8.36 -6.72
C LEU A 7 1.04 8.68 -7.48
N ILE A 8 0.46 9.86 -7.24
CA ILE A 8 -0.74 10.33 -7.95
C ILE A 8 -0.48 10.36 -9.47
N GLN A 9 0.66 10.92 -9.89
CA GLN A 9 1.03 10.95 -11.30
C GLN A 9 1.32 9.56 -11.87
N ARG A 10 2.11 8.74 -11.16
CA ARG A 10 2.53 7.40 -11.59
C ARG A 10 1.33 6.49 -11.86
N TYR A 11 0.32 6.57 -11.00
CA TYR A 11 -0.87 5.73 -11.09
C TYR A 11 -2.06 6.41 -11.80
N GLY A 12 -1.91 7.66 -12.23
CA GLY A 12 -2.98 8.42 -12.87
C GLY A 12 -4.19 8.58 -11.95
N LEU A 13 -3.96 8.86 -10.67
CA LEU A 13 -5.01 9.06 -9.68
C LEU A 13 -5.61 10.46 -9.83
N ASP A 14 -6.89 10.58 -9.51
CA ASP A 14 -7.55 11.88 -9.40
C ASP A 14 -7.49 12.37 -7.95
N GLU A 15 -7.63 13.68 -7.73
CA GLU A 15 -7.77 14.25 -6.39
C GLU A 15 -8.74 15.44 -6.38
N ASP A 16 -9.46 15.61 -5.27
CA ASP A 16 -10.25 16.81 -4.98
C ASP A 16 -9.65 17.58 -3.79
N LEU A 17 -10.38 18.49 -3.14
CA LEU A 17 -9.85 19.24 -2.00
C LEU A 17 -9.51 18.35 -0.79
N GLU A 18 -10.26 17.27 -0.59
CA GLU A 18 -10.21 16.45 0.62
C GLU A 18 -9.77 15.01 0.36
N HIS A 19 -9.89 14.51 -0.87
CA HIS A 19 -9.71 13.11 -1.20
C HIS A 19 -8.71 12.89 -2.33
N ILE A 20 -8.05 11.74 -2.27
CA ILE A 20 -7.40 11.07 -3.40
C ILE A 20 -8.39 9.99 -3.87
N ILE A 21 -8.63 9.95 -5.18
CA ILE A 21 -9.61 9.09 -5.81
C ILE A 21 -8.85 8.00 -6.57
N ILE A 22 -8.94 6.78 -6.08
CA ILE A 22 -8.24 5.63 -6.66
C ILE A 22 -9.24 4.82 -7.49
N PRO A 23 -9.12 4.82 -8.82
CA PRO A 23 -9.94 3.95 -9.66
C PRO A 23 -9.45 2.51 -9.57
N PHE A 24 -10.37 1.55 -9.46
CA PHE A 24 -10.04 0.13 -9.51
C PHE A 24 -11.16 -0.70 -10.16
N ARG A 25 -10.91 -1.98 -10.40
CA ARG A 25 -11.93 -2.93 -10.83
C ARG A 25 -12.43 -3.74 -9.65
N GLY A 26 -13.74 -3.68 -9.40
CA GLY A 26 -14.39 -4.48 -8.36
C GLY A 26 -14.33 -5.99 -8.66
N LYS A 27 -14.74 -6.80 -7.70
CA LYS A 27 -14.78 -8.27 -7.83
C LYS A 27 -15.66 -8.77 -8.99
N ASP A 28 -16.64 -7.96 -9.41
CA ASP A 28 -17.51 -8.23 -10.56
C ASP A 28 -16.96 -7.68 -11.88
N GLY A 29 -15.72 -7.18 -11.89
CA GLY A 29 -15.08 -6.57 -13.05
C GLY A 29 -15.58 -5.16 -13.37
N LYS A 30 -16.55 -4.62 -12.61
CA LYS A 30 -17.07 -3.28 -12.86
C LYS A 30 -16.11 -2.20 -12.36
N PRO A 31 -16.10 -1.02 -13.01
CA PRO A 31 -15.37 0.14 -12.50
C PRO A 31 -15.88 0.52 -11.11
N ALA A 32 -14.94 0.72 -10.18
CA ALA A 32 -15.18 1.19 -8.83
C ALA A 32 -14.16 2.29 -8.48
N ARG A 33 -14.45 3.05 -7.42
CA ARG A 33 -13.58 4.12 -6.92
C ARG A 33 -13.45 4.02 -5.42
N CYS A 34 -12.23 4.14 -4.93
CA CYS A 34 -11.92 4.32 -3.51
C CYS A 34 -11.63 5.80 -3.28
N PHE A 35 -12.24 6.38 -2.24
CA PHE A 35 -12.02 7.76 -1.84
C PHE A 35 -11.21 7.76 -0.54
N LEU A 36 -9.98 8.21 -0.62
CA LEU A 36 -9.03 8.23 0.48
C LEU A 36 -8.84 9.66 0.97
N LEU A 37 -9.13 9.93 2.25
CA LEU A 37 -8.92 11.24 2.83
C LEU A 37 -7.44 11.64 2.79
N LYS A 38 -7.16 12.88 2.38
CA LYS A 38 -5.83 13.49 2.40
C LYS A 38 -5.35 13.69 3.83
N ARG A 39 -4.67 12.68 4.36
CA ARG A 39 -4.00 12.68 5.65
C ARG A 39 -2.57 12.18 5.48
N LYS A 40 -1.67 12.56 6.39
CA LYS A 40 -0.30 12.01 6.37
C LYS A 40 -0.29 10.53 6.72
N PHE A 41 -1.17 10.13 7.64
CA PHE A 41 -1.27 8.78 8.13
C PHE A 41 -2.73 8.34 8.22
N ILE A 42 -2.96 7.05 7.99
CA ILE A 42 -4.24 6.38 8.19
C ILE A 42 -4.06 5.35 9.30
N ARG A 43 -4.89 5.45 10.34
CA ARG A 43 -4.91 4.49 11.44
C ARG A 43 -5.81 3.31 11.10
N ILE A 44 -5.29 2.10 11.24
CA ILE A 44 -6.09 0.87 11.17
C ILE A 44 -6.25 0.31 12.57
N ALA A 45 -7.50 0.01 12.92
CA ALA A 45 -7.86 -0.71 14.13
C ALA A 45 -8.03 -2.19 13.79
N TYR A 46 -7.26 -3.05 14.45
CA TYR A 46 -7.30 -4.49 14.23
C TYR A 46 -8.23 -5.19 15.22
N PRO A 47 -8.76 -6.39 14.89
CA PRO A 47 -9.77 -7.07 15.71
C PRO A 47 -9.31 -7.44 17.13
N ASP A 48 -8.02 -7.57 17.37
CA ASP A 48 -7.39 -7.88 18.66
C ASP A 48 -7.14 -6.61 19.51
N GLY A 49 -7.56 -5.44 19.04
CA GLY A 49 -7.47 -4.18 19.76
C GLY A 49 -6.17 -3.39 19.55
N HIS A 50 -5.25 -3.85 18.69
CA HIS A 50 -4.09 -3.04 18.32
C HIS A 50 -4.43 -2.00 17.25
N TYR A 51 -3.66 -0.91 17.25
CA TYR A 51 -3.73 0.13 16.24
C TYR A 51 -2.38 0.25 15.55
N ALA A 52 -2.39 0.45 14.25
CA ALA A 52 -1.20 0.80 13.49
C ALA A 52 -1.49 2.00 12.58
N ASP A 53 -0.53 2.92 12.51
CA ASP A 53 -0.59 4.09 11.64
C ASP A 53 0.28 3.84 10.41
N TYR A 54 -0.31 3.98 9.22
CA TYR A 54 0.38 3.77 7.95
C TYR A 54 0.50 5.08 7.18
N PRO A 55 1.66 5.37 6.57
CA PRO A 55 1.81 6.47 5.62
C PRO A 55 0.78 6.34 4.51
N ILE A 56 0.24 7.47 4.03
CA ILE A 56 -0.79 7.45 2.98
C ILE A 56 -0.27 6.85 1.68
N GLU A 57 1.02 7.00 1.41
CA GLU A 57 1.72 6.42 0.27
C GLU A 57 1.59 4.88 0.25
N GLU A 58 1.86 4.21 1.37
CA GLU A 58 1.72 2.76 1.50
C GLU A 58 0.25 2.31 1.38
N VAL A 59 -0.67 3.10 1.94
CA VAL A 59 -2.11 2.83 1.83
C VAL A 59 -2.57 2.85 0.39
N ILE A 60 -2.11 3.83 -0.40
CA ILE A 60 -2.42 3.92 -1.83
C ILE A 60 -1.88 2.70 -2.57
N GLU A 61 -0.61 2.34 -2.35
CA GLU A 61 0.00 1.18 -3.00
C GLU A 61 -0.74 -0.13 -2.67
N ALA A 62 -1.11 -0.32 -1.40
CA ALA A 62 -1.86 -1.49 -0.96
C ALA A 62 -3.23 -1.60 -1.66
N ILE A 63 -3.95 -0.48 -1.81
CA ILE A 63 -5.24 -0.44 -2.52
C ILE A 63 -5.06 -0.76 -4.00
N ILE A 64 -4.02 -0.22 -4.64
CA ILE A 64 -3.78 -0.41 -6.07
C ILE A 64 -3.33 -1.85 -6.37
N LYS A 65 -2.42 -2.42 -5.58
CA LYS A 65 -1.92 -3.78 -5.77
C LYS A 65 -2.98 -4.83 -5.47
N TYR A 66 -3.79 -4.63 -4.44
CA TYR A 66 -4.78 -5.62 -3.99
C TYR A 66 -6.17 -4.99 -3.79
N PRO A 67 -6.83 -4.51 -4.87
CA PRO A 67 -8.07 -3.75 -4.79
C PRO A 67 -9.28 -4.56 -4.31
N SER A 68 -9.16 -5.89 -4.24
CA SER A 68 -10.22 -6.82 -3.85
C SER A 68 -10.11 -7.30 -2.40
N LEU A 69 -9.02 -6.96 -1.71
CA LEU A 69 -8.75 -7.34 -0.32
C LEU A 69 -9.12 -6.21 0.65
N LEU A 70 -9.27 -6.56 1.92
CA LEU A 70 -9.40 -5.54 2.97
C LEU A 70 -8.08 -4.79 3.11
N LEU A 71 -8.13 -3.49 3.40
CA LEU A 71 -6.93 -2.67 3.52
C LEU A 71 -5.89 -3.26 4.50
N SER A 72 -6.34 -3.80 5.63
CA SER A 72 -5.49 -4.47 6.62
C SER A 72 -4.76 -5.70 6.06
N GLU A 73 -5.40 -6.45 5.15
CA GLU A 73 -4.82 -7.61 4.49
C GLU A 73 -3.85 -7.17 3.39
N SER A 74 -4.24 -6.17 2.60
CA SER A 74 -3.42 -5.60 1.53
C SER A 74 -2.10 -5.04 2.07
N LEU A 75 -2.13 -4.31 3.19
CA LEU A 75 -0.93 -3.77 3.83
C LEU A 75 -0.02 -4.86 4.39
N LYS A 76 -0.61 -5.92 4.98
CA LYS A 76 0.16 -7.07 5.44
C LYS A 76 0.92 -7.73 4.28
N LEU A 77 0.25 -7.96 3.15
CA LEU A 77 0.89 -8.54 1.97
C LEU A 77 1.98 -7.63 1.40
N LEU A 78 1.71 -6.32 1.33
CA LEU A 78 2.68 -5.33 0.87
C LEU A 78 3.98 -5.38 1.68
N HIS A 79 3.87 -5.39 3.02
CA HIS A 79 5.05 -5.47 3.90
C HIS A 79 5.77 -6.81 3.79
N GLN A 80 5.04 -7.92 3.63
CA GLN A 80 5.65 -9.23 3.39
C GLN A 80 6.44 -9.29 2.07
N GLU A 81 5.93 -8.66 1.00
CA GLU A 81 6.67 -8.54 -0.26
C GLU A 81 7.96 -7.73 -0.08
N MET A 82 7.89 -6.60 0.63
CA MET A 82 9.04 -5.75 0.91
C MET A 82 10.10 -6.49 1.73
N ASP A 83 9.71 -7.19 2.79
CA ASP A 83 10.62 -7.99 3.62
C ASP A 83 11.30 -9.09 2.80
N ALA A 84 10.55 -9.75 1.92
CA ALA A 84 11.08 -10.77 1.02
C ALA A 84 12.06 -10.18 0.00
N GLU A 85 11.79 -9.00 -0.54
CA GLU A 85 12.68 -8.30 -1.46
C GLU A 85 13.97 -7.85 -0.79
N ILE A 86 13.89 -7.28 0.42
CA ILE A 86 15.05 -6.96 1.26
C ILE A 86 15.88 -8.21 1.51
N THR A 87 15.25 -9.32 1.87
CA THR A 87 15.95 -10.59 2.10
C THR A 87 16.64 -11.10 0.83
N ARG A 88 16.07 -10.91 -0.36
CA ARG A 88 16.74 -11.28 -1.62
C ARG A 88 17.95 -10.39 -1.91
N ILE A 89 17.82 -9.08 -1.72
CA ILE A 89 18.89 -8.12 -2.02
C ILE A 89 20.06 -8.26 -1.04
N PHE A 90 19.79 -8.49 0.24
CA PHE A 90 20.80 -8.45 1.31
C PHE A 90 21.08 -9.81 1.96
N GLY A 91 20.27 -10.85 1.72
CA GLY A 91 20.43 -12.19 2.29
C GLY A 91 21.38 -13.10 1.50
N GLU A 92 21.69 -12.77 0.25
CA GLU A 92 22.64 -13.54 -0.58
C GLU A 92 24.12 -13.28 -0.22
N GLU A 93 24.44 -12.32 0.66
CA GLU A 93 25.83 -12.06 1.09
C GLU A 93 26.38 -13.07 2.12
N LYS A 94 25.65 -14.15 2.46
CA LYS A 94 26.06 -15.14 3.47
C LYS A 94 26.22 -16.58 3.00
N GLU A 95 26.39 -16.83 1.71
CA GLU A 95 26.88 -18.14 1.23
C GLU A 95 28.14 -17.95 0.36
N GLY A 96 29.24 -17.58 1.01
CA GLY A 96 30.49 -17.36 0.32
C GLY A 96 31.75 -17.38 1.16
N THR A 97 31.76 -17.91 2.38
CA THR A 97 33.01 -18.29 3.06
C THR A 97 32.71 -19.24 4.24
N ASP A 98 32.80 -20.55 4.02
CA ASP A 98 33.68 -21.40 4.86
C ASP A 98 33.83 -22.80 4.23
N ARG A 99 35.10 -23.13 3.94
CA ARG A 99 35.73 -24.46 3.76
C ARG A 99 35.69 -25.14 2.40
#